data_AF-A0A7X8CT36-F1
#
_entry.id   AF-A0A7X8CT36-F1
#
_cell.length_a   1.000
_cell.length_b   1.000
_cell.length_c   1.000
_cell.angle_alpha   90.00
_cell.angle_beta   90.00
_cell.angle_gamma   90.00
#
_symmetry.space_group_name_H-M   'P 1'
#
loop_
_entity.id
_entity.type
_entity.pdbx_description
1 polymer ?
#
loop_
_entity_poly.entity_id
_entity_poly.type
_entity_poly.pdbx_seq_one_letter_code
_entity_poly.pdbx_strand_id
1 'polypeptide(L)'
;MNKVITLNHGSGGRQSHDLIDRLFAERFGMEKPLTDSALLSGEGFILAFTTDSYVVEPLFFPGGNIGKLAVCGTVNDLAVSGAVPSYLSASFIIEEGFGFQELELIVDTMADEAKRAGVRIVTGDTKVVGRGKCDKLFIATSGTGFLKSSFAHISAAGRVRTGDNIIVSGP
;
A
#
# COMPACT_ATOMS: atom_id res chain seq x y z
N MET A 1 5.62 -9.47 -32.31
CA MET A 1 6.14 -8.42 -31.41
C MET A 1 6.37 -9.04 -30.05
N ASN A 2 7.54 -8.88 -29.46
CA ASN A 2 7.77 -9.32 -28.08
C ASN A 2 6.99 -8.40 -27.14
N LYS A 3 6.12 -8.98 -26.30
CA LYS A 3 5.43 -8.25 -25.23
C LYS A 3 6.48 -7.94 -24.15
N VAL A 4 6.70 -6.66 -23.86
CA VAL A 4 7.65 -6.20 -22.83
C VAL A 4 6.92 -5.33 -21.80
N ILE A 5 7.37 -5.37 -20.54
CA ILE A 5 6.88 -4.47 -19.49
C ILE A 5 7.48 -3.08 -19.72
N THR A 6 6.68 -2.05 -19.50
CA THR A 6 7.03 -0.63 -19.66
C THR A 6 6.50 0.17 -18.49
N LEU A 7 6.97 1.41 -18.32
CA LEU A 7 6.51 2.31 -17.23
C LEU A 7 5.00 2.54 -17.22
N ASN A 8 4.33 2.51 -18.38
CA ASN A 8 2.87 2.66 -18.46
C ASN A 8 2.10 1.52 -17.77
N HIS A 9 2.74 0.37 -17.55
CA HIS A 9 2.14 -0.72 -16.79
C HIS A 9 2.18 -0.48 -15.28
N GLY A 10 2.93 0.51 -14.80
CA GLY A 10 3.00 0.91 -13.39
C GLY A 10 2.43 2.30 -13.09
N SER A 11 1.70 2.93 -14.02
CA SER A 11 1.22 4.32 -13.86
C SER A 11 -0.16 4.44 -13.20
N GLY A 12 -0.81 3.33 -12.86
CA GLY A 12 -2.19 3.30 -12.35
C GLY A 12 -3.26 3.53 -13.43
N GLY A 13 -2.87 3.71 -14.70
CA GLY A 13 -3.78 3.92 -15.81
C GLY A 13 -4.37 2.63 -16.39
N ARG A 14 -4.95 2.73 -17.59
CA ARG A 14 -5.59 1.60 -18.29
C ARG A 14 -4.65 0.41 -18.51
N GLN A 15 -3.38 0.66 -18.87
CA GLN A 15 -2.41 -0.42 -19.11
C GLN A 15 -2.03 -1.15 -17.82
N SER A 16 -1.95 -0.45 -16.68
CA SER A 16 -1.82 -1.07 -15.35
C SER A 16 -3.02 -1.97 -15.03
N HIS A 17 -4.25 -1.46 -15.22
CA HIS A 17 -5.47 -2.23 -14.98
C HIS A 17 -5.54 -3.48 -15.87
N ASP A 18 -5.26 -3.36 -17.18
CA ASP A 18 -5.24 -4.49 -18.10
C ASP A 18 -4.18 -5.54 -17.73
N LEU A 19 -3.01 -5.12 -17.22
CA LEU A 19 -1.98 -6.04 -16.72
C LEU A 19 -2.45 -6.76 -15.45
N ILE A 20 -3.00 -6.04 -14.48
CA ILE A 20 -3.49 -6.60 -13.23
C ILE A 20 -4.60 -7.60 -13.51
N ASP A 21 -5.64 -7.21 -14.24
CA ASP A 21 -6.80 -8.05 -14.49
C ASP A 21 -6.46 -9.31 -15.28
N ARG A 22 -5.74 -9.17 -16.40
CA ARG A 22 -5.55 -10.28 -17.36
C ARG A 22 -4.35 -11.16 -17.08
N LEU A 23 -3.41 -10.70 -16.25
CA LEU A 23 -2.24 -11.50 -15.88
C LEU A 23 -2.29 -11.89 -14.41
N PHE A 24 -2.30 -10.93 -13.49
CA PHE A 24 -2.15 -11.26 -12.08
C PHE A 24 -3.44 -11.82 -11.47
N ALA A 25 -4.55 -11.09 -11.56
CA ALA A 25 -5.82 -11.49 -10.95
C ALA A 25 -6.33 -12.82 -11.52
N GLU A 26 -6.29 -13.00 -12.85
CA GLU A 26 -6.68 -14.26 -13.50
C GLU A 26 -5.80 -15.44 -13.06
N ARG A 27 -4.47 -15.27 -12.99
CA ARG A 27 -3.55 -16.37 -12.66
C ARG A 27 -3.50 -16.71 -11.18
N PHE A 28 -3.72 -15.72 -10.32
CA PHE A 28 -3.76 -15.90 -8.87
C PHE A 28 -5.16 -16.23 -8.35
N GLY A 29 -6.21 -16.15 -9.19
CA GLY A 29 -7.58 -16.41 -8.78
C GLY A 29 -8.13 -15.35 -7.82
N MET A 30 -7.75 -14.09 -8.01
CA MET A 30 -8.21 -12.99 -7.17
C MET A 30 -9.69 -12.69 -7.45
N GLU A 31 -10.51 -12.72 -6.39
CA GLU A 31 -11.93 -12.43 -6.49
C GLU A 31 -12.17 -10.93 -6.69
N LYS A 32 -13.08 -10.61 -7.62
CA LYS A 32 -13.50 -9.23 -7.89
C LYS A 32 -14.61 -8.80 -6.91
N PRO A 33 -14.75 -7.50 -6.60
CA PRO A 33 -13.97 -6.38 -7.14
C PRO A 33 -12.56 -6.27 -6.54
N LEU A 34 -11.59 -5.85 -7.35
CA LEU A 34 -10.23 -5.53 -6.90
C LEU A 34 -10.23 -4.10 -6.35
N THR A 35 -10.46 -3.97 -5.05
CA THR A 35 -10.51 -2.68 -4.32
C THR A 35 -9.21 -2.43 -3.54
N ASP A 36 -9.12 -1.32 -2.80
CA ASP A 36 -7.90 -0.94 -2.06
C ASP A 36 -7.46 -1.95 -0.98
N SER A 37 -8.38 -2.78 -0.49
CA SER A 37 -8.08 -3.95 0.35
C SER A 37 -8.91 -5.16 -0.05
N ALA A 38 -8.36 -6.36 0.12
CA ALA A 38 -9.13 -7.60 0.10
C ALA A 38 -9.84 -7.79 1.46
N LEU A 39 -11.10 -8.24 1.42
CA LEU A 39 -11.88 -8.54 2.63
C LEU A 39 -11.90 -10.06 2.88
N LEU A 40 -11.31 -10.48 4.00
CA LEU A 40 -11.22 -11.88 4.41
C LEU A 40 -12.16 -12.12 5.59
N SER A 41 -13.13 -13.01 5.42
CA SER A 41 -14.06 -13.37 6.51
C SER A 41 -13.45 -14.44 7.40
N GLY A 42 -13.41 -14.18 8.71
CA GLY A 42 -13.08 -15.15 9.75
C GLY A 42 -14.25 -15.40 10.68
N GLU A 43 -14.08 -16.28 11.68
CA GLU A 43 -15.11 -16.51 12.69
C GLU A 43 -15.34 -15.25 13.54
N GLY A 44 -16.43 -14.53 13.23
CA GLY A 44 -16.86 -13.35 13.99
C GLY A 44 -16.15 -12.04 13.62
N PHE A 45 -15.30 -12.00 12.59
CA PHE A 45 -14.64 -10.77 12.12
C PHE A 45 -14.46 -10.74 10.60
N ILE A 46 -14.28 -9.54 10.06
CA ILE A 46 -13.81 -9.32 8.69
C ILE A 46 -12.46 -8.62 8.79
N LEU A 47 -11.45 -9.16 8.14
CA LEU A 47 -10.11 -8.58 8.04
C LEU A 47 -9.96 -7.91 6.68
N ALA A 48 -9.67 -6.62 6.67
CA ALA A 48 -9.15 -5.95 5.48
C ALA A 48 -7.64 -6.22 5.40
N PHE A 49 -7.16 -6.65 4.23
CA PHE A 49 -5.75 -6.90 3.96
C PHE A 49 -5.33 -6.20 2.68
N THR A 50 -4.26 -5.41 2.76
CA THR A 50 -3.72 -4.66 1.63
C THR A 50 -2.19 -4.69 1.63
N THR A 51 -1.60 -4.34 0.49
CA THR A 51 -0.16 -4.16 0.35
C THR A 51 0.14 -3.13 -0.73
N ASP A 52 1.22 -2.37 -0.51
CA ASP A 52 1.72 -1.45 -1.52
C ASP A 52 3.26 -1.40 -1.51
N SER A 53 3.84 -1.02 -2.65
CA SER A 53 5.29 -0.86 -2.84
C SER A 53 5.61 0.56 -3.26
N TYR A 54 6.54 1.18 -2.52
CA TYR A 54 6.88 2.59 -2.62
C TYR A 54 8.24 2.72 -3.28
N VAL A 55 8.24 3.43 -4.41
CA VAL A 55 9.40 3.62 -5.30
C VAL A 55 9.57 5.10 -5.68
N VAL A 56 9.14 6.01 -4.80
CA VAL A 56 9.15 7.46 -5.04
C VAL A 56 10.57 8.01 -5.15
N GLU A 57 10.79 8.92 -6.08
CA GLU A 57 12.02 9.71 -6.22
C GLU A 57 11.63 11.20 -6.33
N PRO A 58 12.22 12.10 -5.53
CA PRO A 58 13.25 11.84 -4.50
C PRO A 58 12.71 11.11 -3.26
N LEU A 59 13.58 10.40 -2.53
CA LEU A 59 13.22 9.73 -1.27
C LEU A 59 12.74 10.70 -0.17
N PHE A 60 13.21 11.95 -0.20
CA PHE A 60 12.81 13.03 0.70
C PHE A 60 12.22 14.17 -0.12
N PHE A 61 11.07 14.69 0.32
CA PHE A 61 10.32 15.71 -0.42
C PHE A 61 9.60 16.67 0.55
N PRO A 62 9.16 17.85 0.09
CA PRO A 62 8.38 18.76 0.93
C PRO A 62 7.17 18.05 1.54
N GLY A 63 7.14 17.96 2.88
CA GLY A 63 6.04 17.34 3.63
C GLY A 63 6.25 15.87 4.04
N GLY A 64 7.34 15.21 3.63
CA GLY A 64 7.60 13.83 4.03
C GLY A 64 8.81 13.16 3.39
N ASN A 65 8.84 11.84 3.52
CA ASN A 65 9.80 10.96 2.85
C ASN A 65 9.10 9.64 2.49
N ILE A 66 9.82 8.76 1.80
CA ILE A 66 9.34 7.43 1.42
C ILE A 66 8.82 6.62 2.61
N GLY A 67 9.37 6.79 3.81
CA GLY A 67 8.92 6.12 5.03
C GLY A 67 7.53 6.58 5.47
N LYS A 68 7.29 7.90 5.50
CA LYS A 68 5.95 8.45 5.73
C LYS A 68 4.95 7.94 4.71
N LEU A 69 5.34 7.95 3.42
CA LEU A 69 4.48 7.46 2.36
C LEU A 69 4.14 5.98 2.55
N ALA A 70 5.13 5.16 2.93
CA ALA A 70 4.95 3.74 3.16
C ALA A 70 3.93 3.43 4.25
N VAL A 71 3.98 4.15 5.37
CA VAL A 71 3.00 3.97 6.44
C VAL A 71 1.64 4.56 6.07
N CYS A 72 1.61 5.81 5.61
CA CYS A 72 0.35 6.50 5.35
C CYS A 72 -0.43 5.86 4.20
N GLY A 73 0.21 5.43 3.11
CA GLY A 73 -0.47 4.78 1.98
C GLY A 73 -1.23 3.52 2.42
N THR A 74 -0.52 2.59 3.04
CA THR A 74 -1.11 1.32 3.50
C THR A 74 -2.15 1.53 4.61
N VAL A 75 -1.97 2.52 5.49
CA VAL A 75 -3.00 2.90 6.48
C VAL A 75 -4.24 3.47 5.80
N ASN A 76 -4.06 4.31 4.77
CA ASN A 76 -5.16 4.93 4.03
C ASN A 76 -5.97 3.87 3.26
N ASP A 77 -5.32 2.92 2.59
CA ASP A 77 -6.00 1.82 1.89
C ASP A 77 -6.93 1.01 2.81
N LEU A 78 -6.49 0.75 4.04
CA LEU A 78 -7.32 0.10 5.05
C LEU A 78 -8.47 1.00 5.51
N ALA A 79 -8.21 2.29 5.72
CA ALA A 79 -9.20 3.25 6.19
C ALA A 79 -10.31 3.48 5.16
N VAL A 80 -9.97 3.60 3.87
CA VAL A 80 -10.95 3.79 2.78
C VAL A 80 -11.79 2.53 2.55
N SER A 81 -11.28 1.35 2.86
CA SER A 81 -12.09 0.11 2.91
C SER A 81 -13.07 0.05 4.08
N GLY A 82 -13.01 1.00 5.02
CA GLY A 82 -13.86 1.06 6.22
C GLY A 82 -13.34 0.23 7.40
N ALA A 83 -12.10 -0.25 7.32
CA ALA A 83 -11.46 -0.99 8.41
C ALA A 83 -10.82 -0.05 9.43
N VAL A 84 -10.59 -0.56 10.64
CA VAL A 84 -9.72 0.06 11.63
C VAL A 84 -8.32 -0.55 11.45
N PRO A 85 -7.33 0.20 10.93
CA PRO A 85 -5.96 -0.30 10.76
C PRO A 85 -5.38 -0.78 12.09
N SER A 86 -4.62 -1.87 12.09
CA SER A 86 -4.08 -2.46 13.33
C SER A 86 -2.61 -2.85 13.22
N TYR A 87 -2.23 -3.57 12.16
CA TYR A 87 -0.89 -4.13 12.02
C TYR A 87 -0.32 -3.90 10.63
N LEU A 88 0.96 -3.58 10.56
CA LEU A 88 1.73 -3.48 9.34
C LEU A 88 2.93 -4.45 9.37
N SER A 89 3.32 -4.94 8.21
CA SER A 89 4.67 -5.46 7.94
C SER A 89 5.44 -4.45 7.09
N ALA A 90 6.76 -4.39 7.25
CA ALA A 90 7.62 -3.52 6.42
C ALA A 90 8.80 -4.31 5.84
N SER A 91 8.94 -4.30 4.52
CA SER A 91 10.04 -4.94 3.78
C SER A 91 10.87 -3.89 3.07
N PHE A 92 12.20 -4.00 3.17
CA PHE A 92 13.15 -3.04 2.62
C PHE A 92 14.05 -3.70 1.58
N ILE A 93 14.18 -3.06 0.40
CA ILE A 93 15.19 -3.37 -0.61
C ILE A 93 16.13 -2.18 -0.71
N ILE A 94 17.35 -2.36 -0.21
CA ILE A 94 18.32 -1.28 0.01
C ILE A 94 19.49 -1.47 -0.96
N GLU A 95 19.90 -0.41 -1.65
CA GLU A 95 21.08 -0.41 -2.49
C GLU A 95 22.36 -0.38 -1.64
N GLU A 96 23.35 -1.21 -1.99
CA GLU A 96 24.67 -1.17 -1.38
C GLU A 96 25.30 0.23 -1.51
N GLY A 97 25.69 0.81 -0.38
CA GLY A 97 26.24 2.17 -0.31
C GLY A 97 25.22 3.25 0.04
N PHE A 98 23.94 2.90 0.22
CA PHE A 98 22.93 3.82 0.76
C PHE A 98 23.31 4.33 2.16
N GLY A 99 23.05 5.61 2.43
CA GLY A 99 23.45 6.27 3.66
C GLY A 99 22.72 5.71 4.88
N PHE A 100 23.47 5.23 5.88
CA PHE A 100 22.86 4.70 7.11
C PHE A 100 22.04 5.75 7.87
N GLN A 101 22.51 7.00 7.92
CA GLN A 101 21.81 8.12 8.56
C GLN A 101 20.50 8.47 7.83
N GLU A 102 20.48 8.35 6.50
CA GLU A 102 19.25 8.54 5.71
C GLU A 102 18.25 7.43 5.99
N LEU A 103 18.72 6.18 6.07
CA LEU A 103 17.88 5.04 6.45
C LEU A 103 17.29 5.20 7.86
N GLU A 104 18.10 5.62 8.83
CA GLU A 104 17.67 5.88 10.21
C GLU A 104 16.54 6.90 10.26
N LEU A 105 16.71 8.04 9.58
CA LEU A 105 15.68 9.08 9.51
C LEU A 105 14.37 8.59 8.87
N ILE A 106 14.46 7.75 7.84
CA ILE A 106 13.29 7.14 7.19
C ILE A 106 12.57 6.19 8.14
N VAL A 107 13.31 5.34 8.85
CA VAL A 107 12.75 4.39 9.82
C VAL A 107 12.12 5.11 11.02
N ASP A 108 12.76 6.16 11.53
CA ASP A 108 12.20 7.01 12.59
C ASP A 108 10.87 7.64 12.15
N THR A 109 10.83 8.14 10.91
CA THR A 109 9.59 8.69 10.34
C THR A 109 8.48 7.63 10.25
N MET A 110 8.82 6.41 9.82
CA MET A 110 7.86 5.29 9.79
C MET A 110 7.33 4.98 11.19
N ALA A 111 8.21 4.94 12.20
CA ALA A 111 7.83 4.67 13.58
C ALA A 111 6.86 5.75 14.13
N ASP A 112 7.16 7.02 13.86
CA ASP A 112 6.33 8.15 14.28
C ASP A 112 4.96 8.15 13.60
N GLU A 113 4.89 7.91 12.30
CA GLU A 113 3.62 7.86 11.57
C GLU A 113 2.78 6.64 11.98
N ALA A 114 3.41 5.48 12.24
CA ALA A 114 2.72 4.29 12.73
C ALA A 114 2.10 4.56 14.12
N LYS A 115 2.87 5.20 15.01
CA LYS A 115 2.39 5.62 16.33
C LYS A 115 1.23 6.61 16.22
N ARG A 116 1.32 7.61 15.33
CA ARG A 116 0.25 8.60 15.10
C ARG A 116 -1.03 7.97 14.56
N ALA A 117 -0.90 6.98 13.68
CA ALA A 117 -2.03 6.23 13.14
C ALA A 117 -2.61 5.18 14.11
N GLY A 118 -1.95 4.93 15.25
CA GLY A 118 -2.37 3.90 16.21
C GLY A 118 -2.14 2.47 15.71
N VAL A 119 -1.24 2.27 14.75
CA VAL A 119 -0.89 0.96 14.19
C VAL A 119 0.47 0.49 14.71
N ARG A 120 0.72 -0.82 14.66
CA ARG A 120 2.02 -1.41 14.99
C ARG A 120 2.66 -2.02 13.75
N ILE A 121 3.92 -1.67 13.49
CA ILE A 121 4.76 -2.44 12.55
C ILE A 121 5.27 -3.65 13.33
N VAL A 122 4.78 -4.85 12.99
CA VAL A 122 4.95 -6.07 13.82
C VAL A 122 5.91 -7.10 13.23
N THR A 123 6.27 -6.96 11.97
CA THR A 123 7.20 -7.86 11.28
C THR A 123 7.83 -7.16 10.08
N GLY A 124 8.89 -7.73 9.53
CA GLY A 124 9.55 -7.17 8.37
C GLY A 124 10.61 -8.08 7.75
N ASP A 125 11.16 -7.61 6.63
CA ASP A 125 12.29 -8.23 5.96
C ASP A 125 13.26 -7.15 5.46
N THR A 126 14.53 -7.50 5.33
CA THR A 126 15.54 -6.61 4.77
C THR A 126 16.37 -7.37 3.75
N LYS A 127 16.57 -6.73 2.60
CA LYS A 127 17.45 -7.20 1.52
C LYS A 127 18.35 -6.06 1.08
N VAL A 128 19.65 -6.34 0.99
CA VAL A 128 20.63 -5.43 0.40
C VAL A 128 21.03 -5.98 -0.96
N VAL A 129 20.92 -5.16 -2.00
CA VAL A 129 21.28 -5.51 -3.37
C VAL A 129 22.52 -4.74 -3.80
N GLY A 130 23.28 -5.27 -4.75
CA GLY A 130 24.46 -4.57 -5.27
C GLY A 130 24.11 -3.24 -5.94
N ARG A 131 25.11 -2.36 -6.07
CA ARG A 131 24.95 -1.07 -6.76
C ARG A 131 24.34 -1.21 -8.15
N GLY A 132 23.41 -0.32 -8.49
CA GLY A 132 22.64 -0.27 -9.73
C GLY A 132 21.54 -1.32 -9.84
N LYS A 133 21.21 -2.06 -8.77
CA LYS A 133 20.16 -3.09 -8.78
C LYS A 133 18.81 -2.63 -8.23
N CYS A 134 18.80 -1.61 -7.39
CA CYS A 134 17.61 -0.80 -7.09
C CYS A 134 18.04 0.68 -7.04
N ASP A 135 17.08 1.59 -7.20
CA ASP A 135 17.34 3.02 -7.10
C ASP A 135 17.28 3.43 -5.62
N LYS A 136 18.42 3.35 -4.94
CA LYS A 136 18.64 3.69 -3.52
C LYS A 136 17.86 2.84 -2.51
N LEU A 137 16.53 3.01 -2.44
CA LEU A 137 15.68 2.38 -1.43
C LEU A 137 14.26 2.18 -1.96
N PHE A 138 13.78 0.93 -1.91
CA PHE A 138 12.37 0.61 -2.05
C PHE A 138 11.83 0.04 -0.75
N ILE A 139 10.59 0.41 -0.41
CA ILE A 139 9.88 -0.08 0.76
C ILE A 139 8.60 -0.74 0.28
N ALA A 140 8.25 -1.90 0.82
CA ALA A 140 6.93 -2.47 0.67
C ALA A 140 6.29 -2.64 2.04
N THR A 141 5.05 -2.20 2.20
CA THR A 141 4.28 -2.42 3.43
C THR A 141 3.01 -3.17 3.10
N SER A 142 2.71 -4.17 3.92
CA SER A 142 1.40 -4.83 3.91
C SER A 142 0.71 -4.52 5.23
N GLY A 143 -0.60 -4.37 5.19
CA GLY A 143 -1.37 -3.92 6.34
C GLY A 143 -2.65 -4.70 6.54
N THR A 144 -3.00 -4.92 7.80
CA THR A 144 -4.28 -5.51 8.19
C THR A 144 -5.06 -4.60 9.12
N GLY A 145 -6.38 -4.64 8.96
CA GLY A 145 -7.32 -3.92 9.81
C GLY A 145 -8.60 -4.71 10.01
N PHE A 146 -9.30 -4.45 11.12
CA PHE A 146 -10.56 -5.11 11.43
C PHE A 146 -11.73 -4.27 10.95
N LEU A 147 -12.69 -4.92 10.30
CA LEU A 147 -13.87 -4.30 9.74
C LEU A 147 -15.13 -4.89 10.38
N LYS A 148 -16.07 -4.01 10.73
CA LYS A 148 -17.42 -4.43 11.19
C LYS A 148 -18.25 -4.83 9.98
N SER A 149 -18.98 -5.95 10.05
CA SER A 149 -19.80 -6.44 8.92
C SER A 149 -20.77 -5.41 8.35
N SER A 150 -21.29 -4.49 9.17
CA SER A 150 -22.13 -3.37 8.73
C SER A 150 -21.43 -2.42 7.74
N PHE A 151 -20.11 -2.39 7.71
CA PHE A 151 -19.27 -1.51 6.89
C PHE A 151 -18.67 -2.22 5.67
N ALA A 152 -18.95 -3.51 5.45
CA ALA A 152 -18.35 -4.28 4.35
C ALA A 152 -18.67 -3.70 2.95
N HIS A 153 -19.78 -2.96 2.84
CA HIS A 153 -20.20 -2.29 1.62
C HIS A 153 -19.32 -1.09 1.22
N ILE A 154 -18.50 -0.55 2.14
CA ILE A 154 -17.68 0.65 1.91
C ILE A 154 -16.59 0.35 0.87
N SER A 155 -15.84 -0.74 1.03
CA SER A 155 -14.71 -1.09 0.15
C SER A 155 -15.08 -1.16 -1.34
N ALA A 156 -16.26 -1.70 -1.66
CA ALA A 156 -16.73 -1.83 -3.04
C ALA A 156 -17.56 -0.63 -3.54
N ALA A 157 -17.68 0.43 -2.74
CA ALA A 157 -18.59 1.55 -2.98
C ALA A 157 -20.03 1.10 -3.30
N GLY A 158 -20.48 -0.03 -2.74
CA GLY A 158 -21.67 -0.77 -3.19
C GLY A 158 -23.02 -0.10 -2.88
N ARG A 159 -23.02 1.10 -2.31
CA ARG A 159 -24.23 1.88 -1.97
C ARG A 159 -24.29 3.26 -2.61
N VAL A 160 -23.29 3.63 -3.42
CA VAL A 160 -23.30 4.92 -4.14
C VAL A 160 -24.48 4.96 -5.10
N ARG A 161 -25.24 6.05 -5.09
CA ARG A 161 -26.45 6.21 -5.92
C ARG A 161 -26.67 7.64 -6.37
N THR A 162 -27.52 7.82 -7.38
CA THR A 162 -27.97 9.14 -7.83
C THR A 162 -28.54 9.95 -6.68
N GLY A 163 -28.03 11.18 -6.53
CA GLY A 163 -28.41 12.10 -5.45
C GLY A 163 -27.45 12.13 -4.27
N ASP A 164 -26.47 11.22 -4.20
CA ASP A 164 -25.40 11.31 -3.21
C ASP A 164 -24.45 12.47 -3.55
N ASN A 165 -23.87 13.10 -2.51
CA ASN A 165 -22.86 14.15 -2.67
C ASN A 165 -21.45 13.54 -2.72
N ILE A 166 -20.58 14.11 -3.56
CA ILE A 166 -19.15 13.77 -3.59
C ILE A 166 -18.42 14.79 -2.71
N ILE A 167 -17.63 14.28 -1.75
CA ILE A 167 -16.85 15.10 -0.82
C ILE A 167 -15.38 14.69 -0.95
N VAL A 168 -14.50 15.68 -0.97
CA VAL A 168 -13.05 15.50 -0.87
C VAL A 168 -12.58 16.03 0.48
N SER A 169 -11.63 15.33 1.11
CA SER A 169 -11.15 15.65 2.46
C SER A 169 -10.15 16.81 2.52
N GLY A 170 -9.71 17.31 1.37
CA GLY A 170 -8.69 18.35 1.24
C GLY A 170 -8.63 18.97 -0.17
N PRO A 171 -7.69 19.90 -0.38
CA PRO A 171 -7.51 20.66 -1.62
C PRO A 171 -7.00 19.81 -2.80
#